data_AF-A0A423W8Q0-F1
#
_entry.id   AF-A0A423W8Q0-F1
#
_cell.length_a   1.000
_cell.length_b   1.000
_cell.length_c   1.000
_cell.angle_alpha   90.00
_cell.angle_beta   90.00
_cell.angle_gamma   90.00
#
_symmetry.space_group_name_H-M   'P 1'
#
loop_
_entity.id
_entity.type
_entity.pdbx_description
1 polymer ?
#
loop_
_entity_poly.entity_id
_entity_poly.type
_entity_poly.pdbx_seq_one_letter_code
_entity_poly.pdbx_strand_id
1 'polypeptide(L)'
;MPIKWWPIATPSSSRLRAPTEGELATWKNGPDRFPNIKDVKVYTDTHIIPGERQYNCFAWSLGFQDRWVDGGTRDEMVKLFSTSLSDGSKSTSSRTFSSSSSLSQRPVSSKGYKKAPRMDPWAPVPAPSSAAVASAKALYDKLNATSSGLVEDFNMKFDAWKKTWFKNNNSPNSATRAEGHEFNALLALGPKIVPLVVYRLTNPDNFMAVVLYDKLETDFSYKVDPKDISNYKVLQRRTNLISTARIIVDLNLQRNVDVEDALRSWAELRERRSVFGNSNMFTDGDGYYTLTEMGPSIISHVMLEYYKDQSGWYHELLHHLVHGKVSGSGMFFKQVLFESWKDWFEHKDHKDAPEGPDARARMGHGYTKNDIPS
;
A
#
# COMPACT_ATOMS: atom_id res chain seq x y z
N MET A 1 -6.70 -0.08 -38.96
CA MET A 1 -7.92 -0.52 -38.25
C MET A 1 -8.57 0.72 -37.65
N PRO A 2 -9.84 1.04 -37.95
CA PRO A 2 -10.49 2.21 -37.38
C PRO A 2 -10.89 1.93 -35.93
N ILE A 3 -10.65 2.92 -35.06
CA ILE A 3 -11.01 2.91 -33.65
C ILE A 3 -12.55 2.91 -33.57
N LYS A 4 -13.12 1.78 -33.12
CA LYS A 4 -14.54 1.68 -32.79
C LYS A 4 -14.78 2.44 -31.49
N TRP A 5 -15.42 3.61 -31.58
CA TRP A 5 -15.98 4.29 -30.44
C TRP A 5 -17.08 3.42 -29.83
N TRP A 6 -17.01 3.19 -28.52
CA TRP A 6 -18.11 2.57 -27.79
C TRP A 6 -19.35 3.46 -27.88
N PRO A 7 -20.56 2.90 -27.99
CA PRO A 7 -21.77 3.70 -28.01
C PRO A 7 -21.90 4.46 -26.69
N ILE A 8 -22.36 5.71 -26.81
CA ILE A 8 -22.82 6.56 -25.71
C ILE A 8 -23.65 5.69 -24.77
N ALA A 9 -23.29 5.69 -23.48
CA ALA A 9 -23.92 4.86 -22.46
C ALA A 9 -25.45 4.97 -22.55
N THR A 10 -26.10 3.86 -22.89
CA THR A 10 -27.55 3.79 -22.88
C THR A 10 -28.07 3.93 -21.45
N PRO A 11 -29.26 4.51 -21.22
CA PRO A 11 -29.84 4.79 -19.89
C PRO A 11 -29.98 3.60 -18.91
N SER A 12 -29.70 2.37 -19.35
CA SER A 12 -29.92 1.14 -18.59
C SER A 12 -28.95 0.94 -17.41
N SER A 13 -27.74 1.50 -17.44
CA SER A 13 -26.69 1.18 -16.45
C SER A 13 -26.76 1.97 -15.13
N SER A 14 -27.66 2.95 -14.99
CA SER A 14 -27.75 3.81 -13.79
C SER A 14 -28.88 3.42 -12.81
N ARG A 15 -29.51 2.26 -13.00
CA ARG A 15 -30.72 1.81 -12.30
C ARG A 15 -30.40 0.95 -11.07
N LEU A 16 -30.25 1.51 -9.86
CA LEU A 16 -30.05 0.66 -8.66
C LEU A 16 -30.94 0.91 -7.43
N ARG A 17 -31.78 1.95 -7.37
CA ARG A 17 -33.04 2.06 -6.59
C ARG A 17 -33.38 3.53 -6.35
N ALA A 18 -34.65 3.83 -6.10
CA ALA A 18 -35.04 5.10 -5.51
C ALA A 18 -34.43 5.23 -4.08
N PRO A 19 -33.94 6.42 -3.68
CA PRO A 19 -33.53 6.67 -2.31
C PRO A 19 -34.74 6.58 -1.35
N THR A 20 -34.47 6.20 -0.10
CA THR A 20 -35.45 6.20 1.00
C THR A 20 -35.71 7.63 1.49
N GLU A 21 -36.84 7.86 2.15
CA GLU A 21 -37.24 9.18 2.67
C GLU A 21 -36.22 9.77 3.68
N GLY A 22 -35.51 8.92 4.42
CA GLY A 22 -34.39 9.34 5.28
C GLY A 22 -33.12 9.77 4.53
N GLU A 23 -32.85 9.18 3.36
CA GLU A 23 -31.78 9.62 2.45
C GLU A 23 -32.12 10.99 1.83
N LEU A 24 -33.42 11.29 1.64
CA LEU A 24 -33.90 12.60 1.17
C LEU A 24 -33.73 13.70 2.21
N ALA A 25 -33.98 13.41 3.50
CA ALA A 25 -33.94 14.41 4.57
C ALA A 25 -32.52 14.88 4.93
N THR A 26 -31.50 14.09 4.62
CA THR A 26 -30.09 14.36 5.01
C THR A 26 -29.26 15.01 3.91
N TRP A 27 -29.75 15.02 2.66
CA TRP A 27 -29.05 15.61 1.53
C TRP A 27 -29.62 16.98 1.18
N LYS A 28 -28.83 18.04 1.38
CA LYS A 28 -29.11 19.38 0.83
C LYS A 28 -28.89 19.37 -0.70
N ASN A 29 -29.78 18.72 -1.44
CA ASN A 29 -29.85 18.84 -2.90
C ASN A 29 -30.65 20.08 -3.29
N GLY A 30 -30.31 20.70 -4.41
CA GLY A 30 -31.07 21.84 -4.93
C GLY A 30 -30.25 22.75 -5.85
N PRO A 31 -30.93 23.57 -6.66
CA PRO A 31 -30.30 24.51 -7.60
C PRO A 31 -29.31 25.47 -6.92
N ASP A 32 -29.51 25.77 -5.64
CA ASP A 32 -28.69 26.72 -4.87
C ASP A 32 -27.23 26.28 -4.69
N ARG A 33 -26.91 24.99 -4.91
CA ARG A 33 -25.52 24.49 -4.91
C ARG A 33 -24.78 24.73 -6.22
N PHE A 34 -25.51 25.08 -7.27
CA PHE A 34 -25.01 25.18 -8.63
C PHE A 34 -25.29 26.61 -9.11
N PRO A 35 -24.40 27.57 -8.79
CA PRO A 35 -24.64 28.99 -9.05
C PRO A 35 -24.91 29.28 -10.54
N ASN A 36 -24.43 28.42 -11.43
CA ASN A 36 -24.58 28.52 -12.87
C ASN A 36 -25.61 27.51 -13.45
N ILE A 37 -26.52 26.94 -12.63
CA ILE A 37 -27.50 25.95 -13.09
C ILE A 37 -28.42 26.46 -14.21
N LYS A 38 -28.61 27.77 -14.28
CA LYS A 38 -29.40 28.45 -15.33
C LYS A 38 -28.79 28.27 -16.73
N ASP A 39 -27.49 27.96 -16.81
CA ASP A 39 -26.76 27.78 -18.07
C ASP A 39 -26.83 26.33 -18.59
N VAL A 40 -27.40 25.40 -17.82
CA VAL A 40 -27.58 24.01 -18.25
C VAL A 40 -28.78 23.91 -19.17
N LYS A 41 -28.62 23.24 -20.31
CA LYS A 41 -29.75 22.86 -21.15
C LYS A 41 -30.62 21.84 -20.41
N VAL A 42 -31.71 22.33 -19.84
CA VAL A 42 -32.74 21.50 -19.23
C VAL A 42 -33.70 21.07 -20.32
N TYR A 43 -33.74 19.77 -20.62
CA TYR A 43 -34.71 19.22 -21.56
C TYR A 43 -36.04 19.03 -20.84
N THR A 44 -36.87 20.06 -20.87
CA THR A 44 -38.28 19.97 -20.47
C THR A 44 -39.07 19.46 -21.66
N ASP A 45 -39.17 18.13 -21.73
CA ASP A 45 -40.18 17.39 -22.48
C ASP A 45 -40.09 17.45 -24.03
N THR A 46 -39.84 16.29 -24.65
CA THR A 46 -40.27 15.87 -26.01
C THR A 46 -39.57 14.57 -26.47
N HIS A 47 -38.59 14.04 -25.74
CA HIS A 47 -37.97 12.74 -26.05
C HIS A 47 -38.20 11.67 -24.97
N ILE A 48 -39.19 11.88 -24.09
CA ILE A 48 -39.59 10.88 -23.11
C ILE A 48 -40.49 9.87 -23.83
N ILE A 49 -40.00 8.65 -24.01
CA ILE A 49 -40.82 7.53 -24.45
C ILE A 49 -41.97 7.39 -23.42
N PRO A 50 -43.25 7.47 -23.83
CA PRO A 50 -44.37 7.35 -22.91
C PRO A 50 -44.30 6.00 -22.18
N GLY A 51 -44.15 6.02 -20.86
CA GLY A 51 -44.11 4.82 -20.00
C GLY A 51 -42.81 4.61 -19.22
N GLU A 52 -41.72 5.31 -19.55
CA GLU A 52 -40.44 5.20 -18.85
C GLU A 52 -40.04 6.55 -18.23
N ARG A 53 -40.50 6.86 -17.01
CA ARG A 53 -39.98 8.00 -16.22
C ARG A 53 -38.53 7.70 -15.80
N GLN A 54 -37.58 7.89 -16.71
CA GLN A 54 -36.16 7.65 -16.46
C GLN A 54 -35.49 8.95 -16.01
N TYR A 55 -35.23 9.04 -14.71
CA TYR A 55 -34.34 10.04 -14.14
C TYR A 55 -32.88 9.58 -14.32
N ASN A 56 -31.98 10.50 -14.71
CA ASN A 56 -30.56 10.24 -14.56
C ASN A 56 -30.07 10.77 -13.20
N CYS A 57 -28.98 10.19 -12.70
CA CYS A 57 -28.36 10.61 -11.43
C CYS A 57 -27.92 12.09 -11.43
N PHE A 58 -27.79 12.69 -12.62
CA PHE A 58 -27.38 14.08 -12.80
C PHE A 58 -28.52 15.06 -12.48
N ALA A 59 -29.70 14.88 -13.09
CA ALA A 59 -30.92 15.65 -12.78
C ALA A 59 -31.24 15.61 -11.29
N TRP A 60 -31.09 14.43 -10.66
CA TRP A 60 -31.30 14.25 -9.24
C TRP A 60 -30.34 15.06 -8.37
N SER A 61 -29.05 15.08 -8.73
CA SER A 61 -28.01 15.85 -8.00
C SER A 61 -28.28 17.36 -8.01
N LEU A 62 -29.01 17.82 -9.04
CA LEU A 62 -29.42 19.20 -9.23
C LEU A 62 -30.77 19.54 -8.55
N GLY A 63 -31.41 18.56 -7.90
CA GLY A 63 -32.71 18.74 -7.23
C GLY A 63 -33.92 18.60 -8.15
N PHE A 64 -33.74 18.16 -9.40
CA PHE A 64 -34.85 17.89 -10.31
C PHE A 64 -35.39 16.47 -10.12
N GLN A 65 -36.72 16.36 -9.98
CA GLN A 65 -37.43 15.09 -9.77
C GLN A 65 -38.45 14.78 -10.87
N ASP A 66 -38.52 15.62 -11.91
CA ASP A 66 -39.57 15.61 -12.93
C ASP A 66 -39.02 15.63 -14.36
N ARG A 67 -37.69 15.72 -14.54
CA ARG A 67 -37.06 15.89 -15.85
C ARG A 67 -35.69 15.22 -15.93
N TRP A 68 -35.24 15.01 -17.17
CA TRP A 68 -33.88 14.59 -17.48
C TRP A 68 -33.01 15.83 -17.71
N VAL A 69 -31.76 15.77 -17.28
CA VAL A 69 -30.80 16.87 -17.47
C VAL A 69 -29.57 16.35 -18.17
N ASP A 70 -29.19 16.99 -19.27
CA ASP A 70 -27.93 16.68 -19.94
C ASP A 70 -26.77 17.25 -19.12
N GLY A 71 -25.74 16.43 -18.91
CA GLY A 71 -24.48 16.91 -18.36
C GLY A 71 -23.79 17.90 -19.31
N GLY A 72 -24.13 17.87 -20.60
CA GLY A 72 -23.45 18.65 -21.62
C GLY A 72 -22.00 18.18 -21.80
N THR A 73 -21.19 19.07 -22.35
CA THR A 73 -19.75 18.90 -22.55
C THR A 73 -18.95 19.13 -21.27
N ARG A 74 -17.68 18.73 -21.28
CA ARG A 74 -16.75 18.95 -20.16
C ARG A 74 -16.68 20.41 -19.72
N ASP A 75 -16.60 21.33 -20.67
CA ASP A 75 -16.40 22.75 -20.36
C ASP A 75 -17.67 23.36 -19.74
N GLU A 76 -18.85 22.91 -20.16
CA GLU A 76 -20.13 23.27 -19.56
C GLU A 76 -20.24 22.75 -18.11
N MET A 77 -19.77 21.53 -17.85
CA MET A 77 -19.68 20.99 -16.49
C MET A 77 -18.70 21.76 -15.61
N VAL A 78 -17.52 22.11 -16.12
CA VAL A 78 -16.54 22.92 -15.35
C VAL A 78 -17.14 24.29 -15.02
N LYS A 79 -17.86 24.91 -15.96
CA LYS A 79 -18.58 26.16 -15.74
C LYS A 79 -19.69 26.02 -14.69
N LEU A 80 -20.36 24.87 -14.62
CA LEU A 80 -21.40 24.59 -13.63
C LEU A 80 -20.86 24.64 -12.18
N PHE A 81 -19.65 24.12 -11.97
CA PHE A 81 -19.04 23.94 -10.65
C PHE A 81 -18.07 25.06 -10.26
N SER A 82 -17.69 25.95 -11.17
CA SER A 82 -16.83 27.08 -10.83
C SER A 82 -17.61 28.16 -10.08
N THR A 83 -17.30 28.32 -8.79
CA THR A 83 -17.70 29.52 -8.03
C THR A 83 -17.03 30.73 -8.64
N SER A 84 -17.77 31.83 -8.88
CA SER A 84 -17.18 33.09 -9.36
C SER A 84 -16.08 33.55 -8.39
N LEU A 85 -14.83 33.35 -8.77
CA LEU A 85 -13.69 33.98 -8.11
C LEU A 85 -13.59 35.40 -8.65
N SER A 86 -14.40 36.28 -8.08
CA SER A 86 -14.19 37.73 -8.15
C SER A 86 -14.48 38.28 -6.76
N ASP A 87 -13.44 38.37 -5.92
CA ASP A 87 -13.03 39.67 -5.39
C ASP A 87 -11.79 39.59 -4.46
N GLY A 88 -10.84 40.47 -4.80
CA GLY A 88 -9.86 41.15 -3.96
C GLY A 88 -9.28 40.46 -2.72
N SER A 89 -8.00 40.10 -2.78
CA SER A 89 -7.07 40.27 -1.65
C SER A 89 -5.62 40.17 -2.12
N LYS A 90 -5.00 41.33 -2.36
CA LYS A 90 -3.54 41.50 -2.38
C LYS A 90 -3.08 41.55 -0.92
N SER A 91 -2.21 40.63 -0.50
CA SER A 91 -1.46 40.78 0.75
C SER A 91 -0.01 40.38 0.54
N THR A 92 0.82 41.43 0.49
CA THR A 92 2.28 41.43 0.62
C THR A 92 2.67 41.19 2.08
N SER A 93 3.51 40.19 2.35
CA SER A 93 4.43 40.21 3.49
C SER A 93 5.52 39.14 3.34
N SER A 94 6.67 39.55 2.82
CA SER A 94 7.94 38.85 2.92
C SER A 94 8.65 39.31 4.20
N ARG A 95 8.73 38.44 5.22
CA ARG A 95 9.62 38.61 6.38
C ARG A 95 10.86 37.74 6.19
N THR A 96 12.00 38.40 6.20
CA THR A 96 13.35 37.87 6.33
C THR A 96 13.52 37.21 7.70
N PHE A 97 14.05 35.99 7.75
CA PHE A 97 14.48 35.34 8.98
C PHE A 97 15.99 35.09 8.92
N SER A 98 16.67 35.67 9.90
CA SER A 98 18.10 35.52 10.16
C SER A 98 18.41 34.13 10.72
N SER A 99 19.45 33.51 10.17
CA SER A 99 20.00 32.23 10.61
C SER A 99 20.84 32.40 11.88
N SER A 100 20.56 31.58 12.89
CA SER A 100 21.45 31.34 14.02
C SER A 100 21.75 29.85 14.11
N SER A 101 23.05 29.54 14.08
CA SER A 101 23.63 28.21 14.02
C SER A 101 23.60 27.58 15.42
N SER A 102 22.86 26.48 15.58
CA SER A 102 22.97 25.62 16.77
C SER A 102 22.90 24.15 16.37
N LEU A 103 23.55 23.31 17.17
CA LEU A 103 23.97 21.93 16.90
C LEU A 103 22.92 21.04 16.22
N SER A 104 23.41 20.27 15.24
CA SER A 104 22.69 19.34 14.37
C SER A 104 21.95 18.25 15.15
N GLN A 105 20.73 18.55 15.59
CA GLN A 105 19.67 17.55 15.66
C GLN A 105 19.16 17.37 14.24
N ARG A 106 19.31 16.16 13.67
CA ARG A 106 18.68 15.82 12.39
C ARG A 106 17.18 16.18 12.50
N PRO A 107 16.64 17.03 11.61
CA PRO A 107 15.22 17.26 11.60
C PRO A 107 14.55 15.91 11.39
N VAL A 108 13.70 15.52 12.33
CA VAL A 108 12.80 14.37 12.17
C VAL A 108 11.91 14.75 10.99
N SER A 109 12.33 14.36 9.79
CA SER A 109 11.54 14.47 8.57
C SER A 109 10.20 13.84 8.90
N SER A 110 9.15 14.66 8.97
CA SER A 110 7.81 14.14 9.15
C SER A 110 7.57 13.18 7.99
N LYS A 111 7.57 11.86 8.27
CA LYS A 111 7.32 10.81 7.27
C LYS A 111 5.91 11.01 6.70
N GLY A 112 5.82 11.86 5.69
CA GLY A 112 4.61 12.11 4.95
C GLY A 112 4.44 11.03 3.90
N TYR A 113 3.19 10.79 3.51
CA TYR A 113 2.89 9.96 2.36
C TYR A 113 3.61 10.46 1.12
N LYS A 114 4.06 9.53 0.27
CA LYS A 114 4.63 9.92 -1.02
C LYS A 114 3.48 10.41 -1.90
N LYS A 115 3.58 11.66 -2.37
CA LYS A 115 2.60 12.22 -3.29
C LYS A 115 2.63 11.42 -4.58
N ALA A 116 1.48 10.90 -4.99
CA ALA A 116 1.34 10.31 -6.30
C ALA A 116 1.66 11.37 -7.37
N PRO A 117 2.23 10.97 -8.52
CA PRO A 117 2.36 11.86 -9.66
C PRO A 117 1.01 12.51 -9.96
N ARG A 118 1.00 13.84 -10.17
CA ARG A 118 -0.20 14.51 -10.68
C ARG A 118 -0.48 13.96 -12.08
N MET A 119 -1.53 13.16 -12.20
CA MET A 119 -2.02 12.68 -13.49
C MET A 119 -3.29 13.45 -13.85
N ASP A 120 -3.46 13.76 -15.12
CA ASP A 120 -4.77 14.20 -15.61
C ASP A 120 -5.79 13.08 -15.34
N PRO A 121 -7.04 13.40 -14.96
CA PRO A 121 -8.08 12.40 -14.66
C PRO A 121 -8.32 11.36 -15.77
N TRP A 122 -7.89 11.67 -16.99
CA TRP A 122 -8.08 10.88 -18.20
C TRP A 122 -6.77 10.37 -18.80
N ALA A 123 -5.62 10.77 -18.26
CA ALA A 123 -4.35 10.27 -18.76
C ALA A 123 -4.28 8.75 -18.49
N PRO A 124 -3.92 7.94 -19.49
CA PRO A 124 -3.66 6.54 -19.26
C PRO A 124 -2.53 6.43 -18.26
N VAL A 125 -2.74 5.67 -17.19
CA VAL A 125 -1.69 5.49 -16.20
C VAL A 125 -0.54 4.74 -16.87
N PRO A 126 0.71 5.19 -16.73
CA PRO A 126 1.84 4.47 -17.29
C PRO A 126 1.94 3.08 -16.67
N ALA A 127 2.48 2.11 -17.41
CA ALA A 127 2.89 0.83 -16.83
C ALA A 127 3.99 1.07 -15.77
N PRO A 128 4.19 0.16 -14.80
CA PRO A 128 5.37 0.25 -13.96
C PRO A 128 6.62 0.21 -14.83
N SER A 129 7.69 0.84 -14.37
CA SER A 129 8.95 0.78 -15.11
C SER A 129 9.44 -0.67 -15.25
N SER A 130 10.06 -0.98 -16.38
CA SER A 130 10.64 -2.31 -16.61
C SER A 130 11.68 -2.67 -15.54
N ALA A 131 12.43 -1.68 -15.06
CA ALA A 131 13.36 -1.82 -13.94
C ALA A 131 12.65 -2.23 -12.64
N ALA A 132 11.50 -1.63 -12.33
CA ALA A 132 10.74 -1.99 -11.13
C ALA A 132 10.16 -3.40 -11.21
N VAL A 133 9.62 -3.80 -12.37
CA VAL A 133 9.15 -5.17 -12.58
C VAL A 133 10.30 -6.17 -12.44
N ALA A 134 11.46 -5.88 -13.04
CA ALA A 134 12.64 -6.73 -12.94
C ALA A 134 13.15 -6.84 -11.50
N SER A 135 13.19 -5.73 -10.75
CA SER A 135 13.58 -5.71 -9.34
C SER A 135 12.65 -6.54 -8.46
N ALA A 136 11.33 -6.38 -8.62
CA ALA A 136 10.34 -7.18 -7.90
C ALA A 136 10.46 -8.68 -8.22
N LYS A 137 10.67 -9.03 -9.52
CA LYS A 137 10.88 -10.41 -9.94
C LYS A 137 12.17 -11.00 -9.37
N ALA A 138 13.28 -10.27 -9.41
CA ALA A 138 14.55 -10.74 -8.90
C ALA A 138 14.48 -11.06 -7.40
N LEU A 139 13.76 -10.25 -6.62
CA LEU A 139 13.55 -10.50 -5.20
C LEU A 139 12.64 -11.72 -4.96
N TYR A 140 11.56 -11.87 -5.74
CA TYR A 140 10.73 -13.07 -5.72
C TYR A 140 11.55 -14.33 -6.04
N ASP A 141 12.37 -14.31 -7.09
CA ASP A 141 13.19 -15.45 -7.50
C ASP A 141 14.19 -15.85 -6.39
N LYS A 142 14.83 -14.86 -5.74
CA LYS A 142 15.73 -15.10 -4.59
C LYS A 142 14.98 -15.75 -3.42
N LEU A 143 13.79 -15.25 -3.08
CA LEU A 143 12.95 -15.83 -2.02
C LEU A 143 12.48 -17.24 -2.37
N ASN A 144 12.09 -17.49 -3.61
CA ASN A 144 11.67 -18.81 -4.06
C ASN A 144 12.82 -19.83 -4.03
N ALA A 145 14.05 -19.39 -4.33
CA ALA A 145 15.23 -20.23 -4.28
C ALA A 145 15.72 -20.53 -2.85
N THR A 146 15.53 -19.58 -1.93
CA THR A 146 16.13 -19.65 -0.58
C THR A 146 15.13 -20.07 0.49
N SER A 147 13.84 -19.76 0.28
CA SER A 147 12.74 -19.94 1.23
C SER A 147 11.45 -20.32 0.53
N SER A 148 11.49 -21.46 -0.18
CA SER A 148 10.34 -21.97 -0.93
C SER A 148 9.12 -22.18 -0.06
N GLY A 149 9.28 -22.59 1.21
CA GLY A 149 8.17 -22.75 2.16
C GLY A 149 7.32 -21.49 2.33
N LEU A 150 7.96 -20.32 2.50
CA LEU A 150 7.24 -19.04 2.57
C LEU A 150 6.51 -18.71 1.26
N VAL A 151 7.16 -18.96 0.12
CA VAL A 151 6.60 -18.63 -1.20
C VAL A 151 5.42 -19.54 -1.54
N GLU A 152 5.53 -20.83 -1.22
CA GLU A 152 4.46 -21.82 -1.40
C GLU A 152 3.25 -21.50 -0.53
N ASP A 153 3.45 -21.23 0.77
CA ASP A 153 2.36 -20.89 1.68
C ASP A 153 1.69 -19.57 1.27
N PHE A 154 2.48 -18.54 0.93
CA PHE A 154 1.95 -17.29 0.37
C PHE A 154 1.11 -17.55 -0.89
N ASN A 155 1.63 -18.30 -1.85
CA ASN A 155 0.95 -18.56 -3.12
C ASN A 155 -0.38 -19.31 -2.91
N MET A 156 -0.39 -20.32 -2.05
CA MET A 156 -1.59 -21.06 -1.69
C MET A 156 -2.65 -20.15 -1.06
N LYS A 157 -2.28 -19.36 -0.04
CA LYS A 157 -3.21 -18.43 0.64
C LYS A 157 -3.68 -17.32 -0.30
N PHE A 158 -2.79 -16.80 -1.14
CA PHE A 158 -3.10 -15.75 -2.12
C PHE A 158 -4.10 -16.25 -3.16
N ASP A 159 -3.90 -17.44 -3.70
CA ASP A 159 -4.82 -18.02 -4.69
C ASP A 159 -6.17 -18.39 -4.07
N ALA A 160 -6.19 -18.82 -2.80
CA ALA A 160 -7.44 -19.02 -2.05
C ALA A 160 -8.22 -17.70 -1.91
N TRP A 161 -7.56 -16.62 -1.49
CA TRP A 161 -8.18 -15.30 -1.40
C TRP A 161 -8.60 -14.74 -2.77
N LYS A 162 -7.77 -14.91 -3.80
CA LYS A 162 -8.12 -14.46 -5.16
C LYS A 162 -9.39 -15.10 -5.69
N LYS A 163 -9.65 -16.37 -5.35
CA LYS A 163 -10.90 -17.06 -5.71
C LYS A 163 -12.13 -16.45 -5.05
N THR A 164 -12.01 -15.70 -3.95
CA THR A 164 -13.16 -15.08 -3.27
C THR A 164 -13.53 -13.70 -3.84
N TRP A 165 -12.63 -13.06 -4.60
CA TRP A 165 -12.79 -11.68 -5.07
C TRP A 165 -14.11 -11.41 -5.81
N PHE A 166 -14.71 -12.39 -6.48
CA PHE A 166 -15.91 -12.22 -7.28
C PHE A 166 -17.04 -13.21 -6.97
N LYS A 167 -16.94 -13.99 -5.88
CA LYS A 167 -17.89 -15.11 -5.64
C LYS A 167 -19.28 -14.66 -5.21
N ASN A 168 -19.43 -13.66 -4.34
CA ASN A 168 -20.69 -13.46 -3.60
C ASN A 168 -21.21 -12.01 -3.55
N ASN A 169 -20.59 -11.04 -4.25
CA ASN A 169 -21.05 -9.66 -4.17
C ASN A 169 -20.68 -8.86 -5.41
N ASN A 170 -21.68 -8.23 -6.03
CA ASN A 170 -21.48 -7.15 -7.01
C ASN A 170 -20.94 -5.87 -6.35
N SER A 171 -20.56 -5.92 -5.06
CA SER A 171 -19.94 -4.80 -4.38
C SER A 171 -18.73 -4.32 -5.18
N PRO A 172 -18.75 -3.06 -5.66
CA PRO A 172 -17.60 -2.47 -6.32
C PRO A 172 -16.50 -2.12 -5.31
N ASN A 173 -16.78 -2.20 -4.00
CA ASN A 173 -15.85 -1.76 -2.96
C ASN A 173 -14.78 -2.83 -2.67
N SER A 174 -13.52 -2.49 -2.93
CA SER A 174 -12.35 -3.33 -2.61
C SER A 174 -12.21 -3.63 -1.12
N ALA A 175 -12.67 -2.74 -0.24
CA ALA A 175 -12.65 -2.97 1.21
C ALA A 175 -13.48 -4.20 1.61
N THR A 176 -14.67 -4.37 1.01
CA THR A 176 -15.53 -5.54 1.28
C THR A 176 -14.93 -6.87 0.81
N ARG A 177 -13.83 -6.83 0.05
CA ARG A 177 -13.08 -8.00 -0.43
C ARG A 177 -11.78 -8.23 0.34
N ALA A 178 -11.44 -7.32 1.26
CA ALA A 178 -10.31 -7.38 2.16
C ALA A 178 -10.77 -7.77 3.58
N GLU A 179 -11.68 -8.74 3.62
CA GLU A 179 -12.28 -9.31 4.81
C GLU A 179 -12.44 -10.83 4.57
N GLY A 180 -12.65 -11.59 5.64
CA GLY A 180 -12.85 -13.04 5.59
C GLY A 180 -11.61 -13.86 5.90
N HIS A 181 -11.81 -15.17 6.04
CA HIS A 181 -10.79 -16.11 6.52
C HIS A 181 -9.56 -16.15 5.59
N GLU A 182 -9.75 -16.17 4.27
CA GLU A 182 -8.66 -16.24 3.31
C GLU A 182 -7.79 -14.98 3.31
N PHE A 183 -8.40 -13.80 3.49
CA PHE A 183 -7.65 -12.55 3.62
C PHE A 183 -6.91 -12.48 4.95
N ASN A 184 -7.56 -12.86 6.05
CA ASN A 184 -6.94 -12.89 7.38
C ASN A 184 -5.75 -13.86 7.43
N ALA A 185 -5.81 -14.97 6.70
CA ALA A 185 -4.70 -15.92 6.60
C ALA A 185 -3.45 -15.30 5.93
N LEU A 186 -3.64 -14.39 4.96
CA LEU A 186 -2.53 -13.60 4.38
C LEU A 186 -2.00 -12.55 5.35
N LEU A 187 -2.89 -11.88 6.10
CA LEU A 187 -2.47 -10.92 7.13
C LEU A 187 -1.69 -11.59 8.26
N ALA A 188 -2.02 -12.83 8.61
CA ALA A 188 -1.32 -13.61 9.63
C ALA A 188 0.15 -13.84 9.28
N LEU A 189 0.49 -13.93 7.99
CA LEU A 189 1.88 -14.00 7.54
C LEU A 189 2.66 -12.70 7.79
N GLY A 190 1.97 -11.56 7.93
CA GLY A 190 2.54 -10.28 8.32
C GLY A 190 3.50 -9.65 7.29
N PRO A 191 4.29 -8.65 7.68
CA PRO A 191 5.07 -7.83 6.75
C PRO A 191 6.16 -8.58 5.97
N LYS A 192 6.56 -9.79 6.39
CA LYS A 192 7.56 -10.58 5.67
C LYS A 192 7.14 -10.95 4.25
N ILE A 193 5.84 -10.99 3.94
CA ILE A 193 5.35 -11.27 2.57
C ILE A 193 5.24 -10.03 1.66
N VAL A 194 5.58 -8.83 2.13
CA VAL A 194 5.46 -7.58 1.33
C VAL A 194 6.13 -7.72 -0.06
N PRO A 195 7.37 -8.23 -0.20
CA PRO A 195 7.97 -8.45 -1.52
C PRO A 195 7.17 -9.36 -2.45
N LEU A 196 6.53 -10.40 -1.91
CA LEU A 196 5.72 -11.34 -2.69
C LEU A 196 4.43 -10.66 -3.18
N VAL A 197 3.83 -9.81 -2.34
CA VAL A 197 2.68 -8.98 -2.71
C VAL A 197 3.05 -8.00 -3.82
N VAL A 198 4.20 -7.32 -3.70
CA VAL A 198 4.73 -6.40 -4.73
C VAL A 198 4.95 -7.13 -6.05
N TYR A 199 5.53 -8.34 -6.02
CA TYR A 199 5.67 -9.14 -7.23
C TYR A 199 4.30 -9.51 -7.84
N ARG A 200 3.31 -9.91 -7.05
CA ARG A 200 1.95 -10.18 -7.56
C ARG A 200 1.34 -8.95 -8.24
N LEU A 201 1.60 -7.74 -7.74
CA LEU A 201 1.11 -6.48 -8.31
C LEU A 201 1.73 -6.12 -9.67
N THR A 202 2.80 -6.79 -10.10
CA THR A 202 3.32 -6.64 -11.47
C THR A 202 2.34 -7.16 -12.53
N ASN A 203 1.45 -8.09 -12.14
CA ASN A 203 0.38 -8.56 -13.00
C ASN A 203 -0.89 -7.70 -12.78
N PRO A 204 -1.44 -7.05 -13.82
CA PRO A 204 -2.60 -6.16 -13.69
C PRO A 204 -3.87 -6.87 -13.22
N ASP A 205 -3.97 -8.19 -13.35
CA ASP A 205 -5.12 -8.97 -12.85
C ASP A 205 -5.11 -9.13 -11.33
N ASN A 206 -3.99 -8.83 -10.67
CA ASN A 206 -3.86 -8.92 -9.21
C ASN A 206 -4.07 -7.57 -8.50
N PHE A 207 -4.72 -6.61 -9.16
CA PHE A 207 -4.92 -5.25 -8.64
C PHE A 207 -5.56 -5.17 -7.24
N MET A 208 -6.35 -6.17 -6.82
CA MET A 208 -6.93 -6.21 -5.47
C MET A 208 -5.88 -6.41 -4.37
N ALA A 209 -4.69 -6.93 -4.70
CA ALA A 209 -3.58 -7.10 -3.75
C ALA A 209 -3.06 -5.76 -3.19
N VAL A 210 -3.45 -4.62 -3.78
CA VAL A 210 -3.18 -3.28 -3.22
C VAL A 210 -3.73 -3.16 -1.80
N VAL A 211 -4.91 -3.74 -1.52
CA VAL A 211 -5.51 -3.66 -0.18
C VAL A 211 -4.72 -4.49 0.84
N LEU A 212 -4.19 -5.64 0.41
CA LEU A 212 -3.29 -6.44 1.24
C LEU A 212 -2.00 -5.68 1.54
N TYR A 213 -1.37 -5.09 0.50
CA TYR A 213 -0.17 -4.28 0.66
C TYR A 213 -0.39 -3.14 1.64
N ASP A 214 -1.49 -2.39 1.53
CA ASP A 214 -1.79 -1.26 2.42
C ASP A 214 -1.99 -1.68 3.88
N LYS A 215 -2.49 -2.90 4.13
CA LYS A 215 -2.61 -3.44 5.48
C LYS A 215 -1.29 -3.91 6.08
N LEU A 216 -0.37 -4.40 5.24
CA LEU A 216 0.92 -4.94 5.68
C LEU A 216 2.00 -3.87 5.80
N GLU A 217 2.00 -2.88 4.93
CA GLU A 217 2.96 -1.80 4.95
C GLU A 217 2.74 -0.88 6.15
N THR A 218 3.80 -0.43 6.80
CA THR A 218 3.73 0.49 7.94
C THR A 218 4.44 1.80 7.67
N ASP A 219 5.40 1.82 6.74
CA ASP A 219 6.10 3.04 6.35
C ASP A 219 5.27 3.83 5.32
N PHE A 220 4.77 4.97 5.76
CA PHE A 220 3.95 5.88 4.96
C PHE A 220 4.67 6.40 3.71
N SER A 221 6.01 6.43 3.68
CA SER A 221 6.77 6.84 2.49
C SER A 221 6.63 5.85 1.32
N TYR A 222 6.14 4.64 1.60
CA TYR A 222 5.85 3.60 0.61
C TYR A 222 4.35 3.29 0.51
N LYS A 223 3.49 4.14 1.09
CA LYS A 223 2.04 4.13 0.92
C LYS A 223 1.56 5.28 0.04
N VAL A 224 0.42 5.05 -0.59
CA VAL A 224 -0.34 6.12 -1.25
C VAL A 224 -1.20 6.83 -0.21
N ASP A 225 -1.19 8.17 -0.23
CA ASP A 225 -1.97 8.98 0.71
C ASP A 225 -3.48 8.74 0.57
N PRO A 226 -4.18 8.26 1.62
CA PRO A 226 -5.62 8.12 1.58
C PRO A 226 -6.37 9.46 1.59
N LYS A 227 -5.73 10.56 1.97
CA LYS A 227 -6.30 11.91 1.95
C LYS A 227 -6.11 12.61 0.60
N ASP A 228 -5.32 12.04 -0.31
CA ASP A 228 -5.32 12.48 -1.70
C ASP A 228 -6.62 12.00 -2.35
N ILE A 229 -7.73 12.71 -2.07
CA ILE A 229 -9.11 12.34 -2.41
C ILE A 229 -9.28 12.05 -3.91
N SER A 230 -8.51 12.75 -4.75
CA SER A 230 -8.44 12.55 -6.20
C SER A 230 -7.93 11.16 -6.56
N ASN A 231 -7.06 10.57 -5.73
CA ASN A 231 -6.58 9.20 -5.84
C ASN A 231 -7.39 8.21 -4.98
N TYR A 232 -7.86 8.60 -3.79
CA TYR A 232 -8.46 7.69 -2.79
C TYR A 232 -9.92 7.29 -3.07
N LYS A 233 -10.81 8.22 -3.44
CA LYS A 233 -12.17 7.84 -3.91
C LYS A 233 -12.12 7.07 -5.24
N VAL A 234 -10.98 7.22 -5.90
CA VAL A 234 -10.59 6.62 -7.16
C VAL A 234 -10.14 5.16 -6.90
N LEU A 235 -9.42 4.82 -5.83
CA LEU A 235 -9.08 3.44 -5.40
C LEU A 235 -10.24 2.44 -5.27
N GLN A 236 -11.50 2.89 -5.23
CA GLN A 236 -12.66 2.01 -5.25
C GLN A 236 -13.01 1.47 -6.66
N ARG A 237 -12.36 1.97 -7.71
CA ARG A 237 -12.57 1.52 -9.10
C ARG A 237 -11.38 0.67 -9.56
N ARG A 238 -11.66 -0.40 -10.33
CA ARG A 238 -10.65 -1.31 -10.88
C ARG A 238 -9.47 -0.60 -11.55
N THR A 239 -9.73 0.38 -12.42
CA THR A 239 -8.69 1.14 -13.14
C THR A 239 -7.69 1.79 -12.19
N ASN A 240 -8.13 2.20 -11.01
CA ASN A 240 -7.33 2.96 -10.07
C ASN A 240 -6.54 2.07 -9.13
N LEU A 241 -7.08 0.91 -8.77
CA LEU A 241 -6.31 -0.15 -8.13
C LEU A 241 -5.18 -0.62 -9.04
N ILE A 242 -5.41 -0.71 -10.35
CA ILE A 242 -4.35 -0.97 -11.32
C ILE A 242 -3.32 0.16 -11.26
N SER A 243 -3.74 1.43 -11.26
CA SER A 243 -2.82 2.57 -11.16
C SER A 243 -1.95 2.52 -9.90
N THR A 244 -2.57 2.27 -8.76
CA THR A 244 -1.90 2.19 -7.47
C THR A 244 -0.98 0.98 -7.38
N ALA A 245 -1.37 -0.17 -7.94
CA ALA A 245 -0.49 -1.33 -8.05
C ALA A 245 0.83 -0.96 -8.75
N ARG A 246 0.75 -0.17 -9.82
CA ARG A 246 1.93 0.25 -10.58
C ARG A 246 2.81 1.23 -9.81
N ILE A 247 2.20 2.23 -9.16
CA ILE A 247 2.93 3.15 -8.27
C ILE A 247 3.64 2.36 -7.15
N ILE A 248 2.97 1.39 -6.52
CA ILE A 248 3.56 0.56 -5.47
C ILE A 248 4.77 -0.22 -6.00
N VAL A 249 4.69 -0.79 -7.20
CA VAL A 249 5.81 -1.51 -7.82
C VAL A 249 7.01 -0.58 -8.03
N ASP A 250 6.80 0.63 -8.58
CA ASP A 250 7.89 1.61 -8.76
C ASP A 250 8.45 2.13 -7.42
N LEU A 251 7.61 2.32 -6.39
CA LEU A 251 8.08 2.72 -5.06
C LEU A 251 8.99 1.66 -4.43
N ASN A 252 8.68 0.38 -4.66
CA ASN A 252 9.48 -0.72 -4.13
C ASN A 252 10.78 -0.95 -4.90
N LEU A 253 10.93 -0.44 -6.14
CA LEU A 253 12.24 -0.37 -6.79
C LEU A 253 13.21 0.48 -5.96
N GLN A 254 12.79 1.70 -5.61
CA GLN A 254 13.63 2.59 -4.79
C GLN A 254 13.90 1.99 -3.42
N ARG A 255 12.87 1.39 -2.78
CA ARG A 255 13.06 0.67 -1.52
C ARG A 255 14.16 -0.37 -1.60
N ASN A 256 14.16 -1.19 -2.65
CA ASN A 256 15.14 -2.26 -2.79
C ASN A 256 16.57 -1.70 -2.86
N VAL A 257 16.76 -0.59 -3.57
CA VAL A 257 18.05 0.13 -3.62
C VAL A 257 18.43 0.65 -2.23
N ASP A 258 17.50 1.34 -1.56
CA ASP A 258 17.76 1.93 -0.24
C ASP A 258 18.12 0.84 0.80
N VAL A 259 17.43 -0.31 0.76
CA VAL A 259 17.69 -1.46 1.64
C VAL A 259 19.05 -2.08 1.35
N GLU A 260 19.42 -2.27 0.07
CA GLU A 260 20.73 -2.82 -0.31
C GLU A 260 21.88 -1.92 0.14
N ASP A 261 21.74 -0.60 -0.01
CA ASP A 261 22.75 0.35 0.46
C ASP A 261 22.85 0.40 1.99
N ALA A 262 21.72 0.37 2.69
CA ALA A 262 21.71 0.34 4.16
C ALA A 262 22.27 -0.98 4.73
N LEU A 263 21.97 -2.12 4.11
CA LEU A 263 22.56 -3.43 4.44
C LEU A 263 24.07 -3.43 4.20
N ARG A 264 24.55 -2.84 3.10
CA ARG A 264 25.99 -2.71 2.82
C ARG A 264 26.68 -1.87 3.89
N SER A 265 26.13 -0.69 4.20
CA SER A 265 26.66 0.20 5.24
C SER A 265 26.70 -0.49 6.61
N TRP A 266 25.65 -1.24 6.96
CA TRP A 266 25.64 -1.99 8.21
C TRP A 266 26.65 -3.14 8.20
N ALA A 267 26.78 -3.89 7.10
CA ALA A 267 27.77 -4.95 6.97
C ALA A 267 29.22 -4.46 7.16
N GLU A 268 29.57 -3.28 6.62
CA GLU A 268 30.88 -2.64 6.84
C GLU A 268 31.13 -2.30 8.33
N LEU A 269 30.09 -1.89 9.05
CA LEU A 269 30.20 -1.69 10.50
C LEU A 269 30.40 -3.02 11.23
N ARG A 270 29.64 -4.07 10.87
CA ARG A 270 29.77 -5.41 11.45
C ARG A 270 31.17 -5.98 11.25
N GLU A 271 31.73 -5.81 10.05
CA GLU A 271 33.08 -6.29 9.73
C GLU A 271 34.15 -5.60 10.58
N ARG A 272 34.09 -4.27 10.72
CA ARG A 272 34.99 -3.51 11.60
C ARG A 272 34.88 -3.89 13.07
N ARG A 273 33.71 -4.39 13.48
CA ARG A 273 33.40 -4.79 14.86
C ARG A 273 33.39 -6.30 15.05
N SER A 274 33.88 -7.09 14.10
CA SER A 274 33.83 -8.57 14.12
C SER A 274 34.51 -9.19 15.34
N VAL A 275 35.49 -8.50 15.93
CA VAL A 275 36.19 -8.90 17.16
C VAL A 275 35.34 -8.81 18.43
N PHE A 276 34.22 -8.09 18.40
CA PHE A 276 33.35 -7.93 19.56
C PHE A 276 32.29 -9.03 19.64
N GLY A 277 32.12 -9.60 20.84
CA GLY A 277 31.13 -10.65 21.10
C GLY A 277 29.77 -10.15 21.61
N ASN A 278 29.54 -8.84 21.68
CA ASN A 278 28.33 -8.24 22.28
C ASN A 278 27.39 -7.67 21.20
N SER A 279 26.10 -8.01 21.27
CA SER A 279 25.04 -7.56 20.36
C SER A 279 24.92 -6.03 20.29
N ASN A 280 25.15 -5.32 21.39
CA ASN A 280 25.08 -3.86 21.45
C ASN A 280 26.03 -3.17 20.44
N MET A 281 27.12 -3.84 20.07
CA MET A 281 28.06 -3.32 19.07
C MET A 281 27.53 -3.41 17.64
N PHE A 282 26.47 -4.18 17.40
CA PHE A 282 25.88 -4.43 16.08
C PHE A 282 24.48 -3.82 15.93
N THR A 283 23.91 -3.26 17.00
CA THR A 283 22.60 -2.58 17.01
C THR A 283 22.76 -1.06 17.03
N ASP A 284 23.74 -0.53 16.31
CA ASP A 284 24.12 0.88 16.26
C ASP A 284 24.60 1.25 14.84
N GLY A 285 24.77 2.55 14.58
CA GLY A 285 25.27 3.11 13.33
C GLY A 285 24.19 3.39 12.29
N ASP A 286 24.53 4.28 11.34
CA ASP A 286 23.59 4.81 10.36
C ASP A 286 22.88 3.73 9.53
N GLY A 287 23.60 2.68 9.10
CA GLY A 287 23.01 1.56 8.35
C GLY A 287 21.96 0.80 9.17
N TYR A 288 22.24 0.51 10.44
CA TYR A 288 21.29 -0.16 11.33
C TYR A 288 20.05 0.72 11.58
N TYR A 289 20.25 2.00 11.92
CA TYR A 289 19.14 2.91 12.16
C TYR A 289 18.25 3.08 10.92
N THR A 290 18.86 3.23 9.75
CA THR A 290 18.14 3.31 8.47
C THR A 290 17.28 2.06 8.23
N LEU A 291 17.83 0.86 8.45
CA LEU A 291 17.08 -0.40 8.31
C LEU A 291 15.91 -0.48 9.30
N THR A 292 16.13 -0.09 10.56
CA THR A 292 15.06 -0.10 11.58
C THR A 292 13.98 0.93 11.29
N GLU A 293 14.34 2.08 10.73
CA GLU A 293 13.38 3.12 10.32
C GLU A 293 12.52 2.67 9.15
N MET A 294 13.04 1.86 8.21
CA MET A 294 12.25 1.28 7.11
C MET A 294 11.15 0.32 7.61
N GLY A 295 11.38 -0.28 8.79
CA GLY A 295 10.39 -1.07 9.51
C GLY A 295 10.19 -2.50 8.99
N PRO A 296 9.17 -3.22 9.48
CA PRO A 296 9.00 -4.67 9.28
C PRO A 296 8.91 -5.13 7.80
N SER A 297 8.62 -4.23 6.88
CA SER A 297 8.44 -4.54 5.45
C SER A 297 9.72 -5.05 4.76
N ILE A 298 10.88 -4.84 5.38
CA ILE A 298 12.19 -5.28 4.87
C ILE A 298 12.66 -6.63 5.46
N ILE A 299 11.84 -7.31 6.28
CA ILE A 299 12.21 -8.59 6.93
C ILE A 299 12.72 -9.61 5.91
N SER A 300 12.08 -9.71 4.75
CA SER A 300 12.49 -10.64 3.69
C SER A 300 13.90 -10.34 3.15
N HIS A 301 14.26 -9.06 2.97
CA HIS A 301 15.61 -8.68 2.55
C HIS A 301 16.65 -9.06 3.60
N VAL A 302 16.34 -8.81 4.87
CA VAL A 302 17.22 -9.15 6.00
C VAL A 302 17.41 -10.67 6.11
N MET A 303 16.35 -11.46 5.94
CA MET A 303 16.44 -12.92 5.94
C MET A 303 17.33 -13.43 4.79
N LEU A 304 17.22 -12.87 3.58
CA LEU A 304 18.08 -13.26 2.45
C LEU A 304 19.57 -13.04 2.74
N GLU A 305 19.93 -11.99 3.49
CA GLU A 305 21.31 -11.81 3.94
C GLU A 305 21.66 -12.78 5.10
N TYR A 306 20.72 -13.08 5.98
CA TYR A 306 20.94 -14.03 7.07
C TYR A 306 21.22 -15.46 6.55
N TYR A 307 20.59 -15.87 5.45
CA TYR A 307 20.91 -17.14 4.78
C TYR A 307 22.37 -17.22 4.30
N LYS A 308 22.96 -16.09 3.89
CA LYS A 308 24.35 -16.02 3.41
C LYS A 308 25.35 -16.01 4.55
N ASP A 309 25.00 -15.39 5.67
CA ASP A 309 25.83 -15.27 6.87
C ASP A 309 25.04 -15.68 8.12
N GLN A 310 24.88 -17.01 8.28
CA GLN A 310 24.15 -17.64 9.39
C GLN A 310 24.84 -17.39 10.75
N SER A 311 26.12 -17.03 10.72
CA SER A 311 26.91 -16.64 11.88
C SER A 311 26.83 -15.14 12.20
N GLY A 312 26.04 -14.39 11.43
CA GLY A 312 25.91 -12.96 11.55
C GLY A 312 25.08 -12.51 12.75
N TRP A 313 24.87 -11.20 12.81
CA TRP A 313 24.06 -10.52 13.83
C TRP A 313 22.67 -10.13 13.32
N TYR A 314 22.22 -10.74 12.22
CA TYR A 314 20.93 -10.46 11.59
C TYR A 314 19.74 -10.74 12.50
N HIS A 315 19.86 -11.69 13.44
CA HIS A 315 18.81 -11.97 14.43
C HIS A 315 18.47 -10.77 15.32
N GLU A 316 19.42 -9.88 15.63
CA GLU A 316 19.14 -8.66 16.40
C GLU A 316 18.34 -7.66 15.57
N LEU A 317 18.72 -7.46 14.31
CA LEU A 317 17.96 -6.61 13.41
C LEU A 317 16.55 -7.17 13.19
N LEU A 318 16.41 -8.47 12.95
CA LEU A 318 15.11 -9.14 12.83
C LEU A 318 14.27 -8.98 14.09
N HIS A 319 14.87 -9.17 15.27
CA HIS A 319 14.20 -8.98 16.54
C HIS A 319 13.69 -7.54 16.68
N HIS A 320 14.49 -6.55 16.31
CA HIS A 320 14.07 -5.14 16.32
C HIS A 320 12.94 -4.87 15.32
N LEU A 321 13.06 -5.38 14.09
CA LEU A 321 12.04 -5.19 13.06
C LEU A 321 10.69 -5.83 13.43
N VAL A 322 10.71 -6.97 14.11
CA VAL A 322 9.48 -7.68 14.49
C VAL A 322 8.89 -7.15 15.80
N HIS A 323 9.74 -6.93 16.81
CA HIS A 323 9.30 -6.66 18.18
C HIS A 323 9.42 -5.19 18.59
N GLY A 324 9.99 -4.33 17.74
CA GLY A 324 10.20 -2.91 18.04
C GLY A 324 11.28 -2.63 19.08
N LYS A 325 12.11 -3.64 19.41
CA LYS A 325 13.20 -3.54 20.39
C LYS A 325 14.32 -4.53 20.08
N VAL A 326 15.54 -4.22 20.51
CA VAL A 326 16.67 -5.18 20.49
C VAL A 326 16.38 -6.35 21.43
N SER A 327 17.01 -7.51 21.20
CA SER A 327 16.75 -8.71 22.01
C SER A 327 17.28 -8.57 23.45
N GLY A 328 18.37 -7.80 23.61
CA GLY A 328 19.06 -7.61 24.89
C GLY A 328 19.73 -8.88 25.43
N SER A 329 19.82 -9.95 24.65
CA SER A 329 20.45 -11.20 25.07
C SER A 329 21.98 -11.03 25.14
N GLY A 330 22.62 -11.64 26.15
CA GLY A 330 24.06 -11.55 26.36
C GLY A 330 24.87 -12.71 25.74
N MET A 331 24.21 -13.82 25.40
CA MET A 331 24.82 -14.99 24.80
C MET A 331 23.92 -15.55 23.71
N PHE A 332 24.53 -15.97 22.59
CA PHE A 332 23.82 -16.39 21.40
C PHE A 332 24.39 -17.69 20.84
N PHE A 333 23.54 -18.71 20.76
CA PHE A 333 23.82 -19.90 19.95
C PHE A 333 23.40 -19.59 18.51
N LYS A 334 24.30 -18.96 17.76
CA LYS A 334 23.96 -18.35 16.46
C LYS A 334 23.29 -19.29 15.46
N GLN A 335 23.74 -20.55 15.38
CA GLN A 335 23.11 -21.55 14.51
C GLN A 335 21.66 -21.84 14.94
N VAL A 336 21.43 -22.05 16.24
CA VAL A 336 20.08 -22.34 16.75
C VAL A 336 19.14 -21.15 16.54
N LEU A 337 19.65 -19.93 16.70
CA LEU A 337 18.89 -18.73 16.39
C LEU A 337 18.55 -18.65 14.92
N PHE A 338 19.52 -18.91 14.03
CA PHE A 338 19.28 -18.94 12.60
C PHE A 338 18.19 -19.95 12.24
N GLU A 339 18.27 -21.19 12.73
CA GLU A 339 17.24 -22.22 12.46
C GLU A 339 15.87 -21.79 13.00
N SER A 340 15.81 -21.18 14.19
CA SER A 340 14.55 -20.68 14.76
C SER A 340 13.94 -19.55 13.94
N TRP A 341 14.75 -18.63 13.42
CA TRP A 341 14.30 -17.53 12.57
C TRP A 341 13.91 -18.02 11.17
N LYS A 342 14.66 -18.98 10.62
CA LYS A 342 14.35 -19.66 9.36
C LYS A 342 13.00 -20.36 9.43
N ASP A 343 12.79 -21.22 10.43
CA ASP A 343 11.53 -21.94 10.61
C ASP A 343 10.34 -20.99 10.77
N TRP A 344 10.50 -19.92 11.58
CA TRP A 344 9.47 -18.90 11.67
C TRP A 344 9.19 -18.21 10.34
N PHE A 345 10.25 -17.82 9.62
CA PHE A 345 10.12 -17.10 8.37
C PHE A 345 9.38 -17.94 7.34
N GLU A 346 9.68 -19.25 7.25
CA GLU A 346 9.14 -20.15 6.24
C GLU A 346 7.78 -20.76 6.60
N HIS A 347 7.51 -21.04 7.87
CA HIS A 347 6.41 -21.95 8.24
C HIS A 347 5.42 -21.41 9.27
N LYS A 348 5.67 -20.24 9.87
CA LYS A 348 4.85 -19.72 10.97
C LYS A 348 4.17 -18.40 10.65
N ASP A 349 3.12 -18.07 11.41
CA ASP A 349 2.52 -16.74 11.38
C ASP A 349 3.49 -15.72 11.97
N HIS A 350 3.34 -14.45 11.59
CA HIS A 350 4.20 -13.36 12.03
C HIS A 350 4.24 -13.20 13.55
N LYS A 351 3.10 -13.40 14.22
CA LYS A 351 2.95 -13.32 15.68
C LYS A 351 3.77 -14.37 16.44
N ASP A 352 4.15 -15.47 15.78
CA ASP A 352 4.87 -16.59 16.39
C ASP A 352 6.40 -16.41 16.23
N ALA A 353 6.85 -15.16 16.03
CA ALA A 353 8.25 -14.84 15.88
C ALA A 353 9.06 -15.16 17.15
N PRO A 354 10.32 -15.60 17.01
CA PRO A 354 11.17 -15.84 18.17
C PRO A 354 11.36 -14.56 19.01
N GLU A 355 11.03 -14.61 20.31
CA GLU A 355 11.26 -13.54 21.31
C GLU A 355 12.71 -13.55 21.85
N GLY A 356 13.59 -14.34 21.23
CA GLY A 356 14.97 -14.56 21.65
C GLY A 356 15.31 -16.05 21.75
N PRO A 357 16.51 -16.37 22.24
CA PRO A 357 16.90 -17.75 22.47
C PRO A 357 15.89 -18.41 23.44
N ASP A 358 15.37 -19.59 23.05
CA ASP A 358 14.43 -20.42 23.84
C ASP A 358 14.85 -20.44 25.32
N ALA A 359 13.90 -20.51 26.24
CA ALA A 359 14.15 -20.74 27.67
C ALA A 359 15.19 -21.85 27.93
N ARG A 360 15.28 -22.86 27.05
CA ARG A 360 16.32 -23.90 27.07
C ARG A 360 17.74 -23.34 26.98
N ALA A 361 17.99 -22.38 26.10
CA ALA A 361 19.28 -21.70 25.98
C ALA A 361 19.59 -20.78 27.18
N ARG A 362 18.56 -20.23 27.83
CA ARG A 362 18.73 -19.39 29.04
C ARG A 362 19.17 -20.19 30.26
N MET A 363 18.83 -21.48 30.33
CA MET A 363 19.12 -22.35 31.47
C MET A 363 20.52 -23.00 31.42
N GLY A 364 21.35 -22.71 30.42
CA GLY A 364 22.70 -23.27 30.31
C GLY A 364 22.75 -24.78 30.06
N HIS A 365 21.59 -25.42 29.86
CA HIS A 365 21.52 -26.75 29.30
C HIS A 365 21.83 -26.63 27.81
N GLY A 366 23.10 -26.83 27.45
CA GLY A 366 23.54 -26.80 26.07
C GLY A 366 22.65 -27.70 25.22
N TYR A 367 22.35 -27.27 24.00
CA TYR A 367 21.70 -28.12 23.00
C TYR A 367 22.56 -29.36 22.83
N THR A 368 22.02 -30.52 23.16
CA THR A 368 22.66 -31.78 22.79
C THR A 368 22.54 -31.94 21.28
N LYS A 369 23.42 -32.72 20.67
CA LYS A 369 23.39 -33.00 19.22
C LYS A 369 22.04 -33.59 18.75
N ASN A 370 21.23 -34.10 19.68
CA ASN A 370 19.91 -34.66 19.44
C ASN A 370 18.79 -33.60 19.42
N ASP A 371 19.05 -32.37 19.86
CA ASP A 371 18.05 -31.28 19.94
C ASP A 371 17.99 -30.43 18.67
N ILE A 372 18.89 -30.67 17.71
CA ILE A 372 18.90 -29.98 16.40
C ILE A 372 18.02 -30.83 15.46
N PRO A 373 16.90 -30.31 14.94
CA PRO A 373 16.10 -31.02 13.93
C PRO A 373 17.00 -31.39 12.75
N SER A 374 16.99 -32.67 12.38
CA SER A 374 17.78 -33.24 11.30
C SER A 374 17.44 -32.65 9.94
#